data_AF-A0A2D6PKH2-F1
#
_entry.id   AF-A0A2D6PKH2-F1
#
_cell.length_a   1.000
_cell.length_b   1.000
_cell.length_c   1.000
_cell.angle_alpha   90.00
_cell.angle_beta   90.00
_cell.angle_gamma   90.00
#
_symmetry.space_group_name_H-M   'P 1'
#
loop_
_entity.id
_entity.type
_entity.pdbx_description
1 polymer ?
#
loop_
_entity_poly.entity_id
_entity_poly.type
_entity_poly.pdbx_seq_one_letter_code
_entity_poly.pdbx_strand_id
1 'polypeptide(L)'
;MSGQDQAAGLRKWADLQRQQRGADEVGHNVESDETVPAAPVNEEEAAAYTQEAMAPTVAAAAEPVTVAPPRPKKTLVVVGLPHAGAAQVDKVRGRLGQWSALGRQWAGDPQDWDVHIVMPDSASLTDLAERYSRWALWINSDADAFATMYRVLRQLREHGGPRRLLALHEPHLPRRGLLDNLGNASARYLDIELLLLAR
;
A
#
# COMPACT_ATOMS: atom_id res chain seq x y z
N MET A 1 43.32 -14.34 -18.83
CA MET A 1 42.40 -13.22 -18.57
C MET A 1 41.49 -13.64 -17.44
N SER A 2 41.53 -12.94 -16.31
CA SER A 2 41.01 -13.37 -15.00
C SER A 2 39.51 -13.64 -14.98
N GLY A 3 39.12 -14.81 -14.48
CA GLY A 3 37.75 -15.07 -14.02
C GLY A 3 37.53 -14.35 -12.69
N GLN A 4 36.52 -13.47 -12.64
CA GLN A 4 36.07 -12.85 -11.41
C GLN A 4 35.54 -13.92 -10.44
N ASP A 5 36.19 -14.02 -9.30
CA ASP A 5 35.86 -14.93 -8.19
C ASP A 5 34.49 -14.53 -7.60
N GLN A 6 33.42 -15.20 -8.05
CA GLN A 6 32.04 -15.02 -7.57
C GLN A 6 31.89 -15.27 -6.05
N ALA A 7 32.89 -15.89 -5.41
CA ALA A 7 32.91 -16.11 -3.97
C ALA A 7 33.32 -14.87 -3.16
N ALA A 8 33.96 -13.86 -3.77
CA ALA A 8 34.30 -12.61 -3.10
C ALA A 8 33.06 -11.79 -2.71
N GLY A 9 32.01 -11.82 -3.53
CA GLY A 9 30.75 -11.10 -3.26
C GLY A 9 29.99 -11.64 -2.05
N LEU A 10 29.98 -12.97 -1.89
CA LEU A 10 29.27 -13.65 -0.79
C LEU A 10 29.96 -13.42 0.56
N ARG A 11 31.30 -13.36 0.59
CA ARG A 11 32.08 -13.06 1.81
C ARG A 11 31.80 -11.65 2.33
N LYS A 12 31.74 -10.68 1.41
CA LYS A 12 31.43 -9.28 1.75
C LYS A 12 30.02 -9.10 2.33
N TRP A 13 29.05 -9.90 1.87
CA TRP A 13 27.70 -9.89 2.43
C TRP A 13 27.63 -10.50 3.84
N ALA A 14 28.35 -11.60 4.07
CA ALA A 14 28.39 -12.29 5.36
C ALA A 14 29.07 -11.46 6.47
N ASP A 15 30.08 -10.65 6.14
CA ASP A 15 30.72 -9.74 7.10
C ASP A 15 29.82 -8.55 7.47
N LEU A 16 29.05 -8.03 6.51
CA LEU A 16 28.12 -6.91 6.72
C LEU A 16 26.97 -7.29 7.66
N GLN A 17 26.50 -8.55 7.60
CA GLN A 17 25.47 -9.07 8.50
C GLN A 17 26.00 -9.29 9.93
N ARG A 18 27.29 -9.61 10.10
CA ARG A 18 27.93 -9.74 11.43
C ARG A 18 28.13 -8.39 12.11
N GLN A 19 28.47 -7.34 11.37
CA GLN A 19 28.59 -5.99 11.93
C GLN A 19 27.25 -5.42 12.39
N GLN A 20 26.15 -5.71 11.68
CA GLN A 20 24.82 -5.26 12.10
C GLN A 20 24.37 -5.93 13.40
N ARG A 21 24.70 -7.21 13.61
CA ARG A 21 24.37 -7.90 14.88
C ARG A 21 25.21 -7.44 16.07
N GLY A 22 26.43 -6.95 15.87
CA GLY A 22 27.27 -6.41 16.94
C GLY A 22 26.89 -4.99 17.40
N ALA A 23 26.11 -4.26 16.59
CA ALA A 23 25.70 -2.89 16.91
C ALA A 23 24.44 -2.81 17.79
N ASP A 24 23.65 -3.89 17.88
CA ASP A 24 22.43 -3.95 18.71
C ASP A 24 22.68 -4.34 20.18
N GLU A 25 23.88 -4.78 20.56
CA GLU A 25 24.19 -5.20 21.95
C GLU A 25 24.80 -4.10 22.84
N VAL A 26 24.91 -2.84 22.37
CA VAL A 26 25.41 -1.73 23.18
C VAL A 26 24.43 -0.57 23.16
N GLY A 27 23.30 -0.73 23.85
CA GLY A 27 22.30 0.34 23.85
C GLY A 27 21.09 0.13 24.74
N HIS A 28 21.22 -0.50 25.91
CA HIS A 28 20.17 -0.44 26.93
C HIS A 28 20.82 -0.34 28.31
N ASN A 29 21.00 0.88 28.81
CA ASN A 29 20.86 1.11 30.24
C ASN A 29 19.95 2.32 30.46
N VAL A 30 18.87 2.05 31.17
CA VAL A 30 17.78 2.96 31.54
C VAL A 30 18.14 3.50 32.91
N GLU A 31 18.08 4.82 33.11
CA GLU A 31 17.86 5.34 34.46
C GLU A 31 17.08 6.66 34.37
N SER A 32 15.79 6.55 34.69
CA SER A 32 14.92 7.65 35.08
C SER A 32 14.83 7.59 36.60
N ASP A 33 15.11 8.70 37.30
CA ASP A 33 14.50 8.95 38.60
C ASP A 33 14.48 10.45 38.94
N GLU A 34 13.28 10.89 39.38
CA GLU A 34 12.92 11.91 40.39
C GLU A 34 13.75 13.22 40.49
N THR A 35 13.18 14.44 40.55
CA THR A 35 12.48 14.98 41.75
C THR A 35 11.95 16.40 41.46
N VAL A 36 10.72 16.72 41.93
CA VAL A 36 10.16 18.09 42.18
C VAL A 36 10.65 18.59 43.56
N PRO A 37 10.68 19.90 43.96
CA PRO A 37 9.47 20.74 44.03
C PRO A 37 9.66 22.30 44.05
N ALA A 38 8.50 22.98 44.23
CA ALA A 38 8.24 24.18 45.02
C ALA A 38 8.26 25.59 44.36
N ALA A 39 7.05 26.19 44.36
CA ALA A 39 6.73 27.62 44.19
C ALA A 39 7.18 28.46 45.41
N PRO A 40 7.04 29.81 45.44
CA PRO A 40 5.73 30.39 45.79
C PRO A 40 5.40 31.81 45.24
N VAL A 41 4.08 32.07 45.23
CA VAL A 41 3.30 33.31 45.50
C VAL A 41 3.64 34.67 44.86
N ASN A 42 2.61 35.32 44.33
CA ASN A 42 2.18 36.65 44.80
C ASN A 42 0.67 36.85 44.51
N GLU A 43 -0.06 37.09 45.60
CA GLU A 43 -1.42 37.63 45.65
C GLU A 43 -1.32 39.15 45.85
N GLU A 44 -2.18 39.91 45.17
CA GLU A 44 -2.92 41.10 45.67
C GLU A 44 -3.66 41.70 44.47
N GLU A 45 -5.00 41.63 44.42
CA GLU A 45 -5.95 42.59 45.05
C GLU A 45 -6.03 43.90 44.24
N ALA A 46 -7.15 44.57 43.98
CA ALA A 46 -8.57 44.29 43.85
C ALA A 46 -9.20 45.55 43.20
N ALA A 47 -10.47 45.41 42.84
CA ALA A 47 -11.50 46.44 42.80
C ALA A 47 -11.72 47.30 41.52
N ALA A 48 -13.02 47.41 41.24
CA ALA A 48 -13.76 48.51 40.61
C ALA A 48 -14.03 48.44 39.10
N TYR A 49 -15.16 47.78 38.79
CA TYR A 49 -16.25 48.24 37.91
C TYR A 49 -15.97 49.45 36.99
N THR A 50 -16.10 49.23 35.68
CA THR A 50 -16.79 50.18 34.78
C THR A 50 -17.46 49.39 33.65
N GLN A 51 -18.75 49.64 33.47
CA GLN A 51 -19.61 49.08 32.44
C GLN A 51 -19.32 49.67 31.04
N GLU A 52 -19.69 48.88 30.03
CA GLU A 52 -20.16 49.30 28.71
C GLU A 52 -19.17 49.90 27.70
N ALA A 53 -18.82 49.06 26.72
CA ALA A 53 -18.93 49.44 25.30
C ALA A 53 -19.18 48.18 24.46
N MET A 54 -20.45 47.91 24.18
CA MET A 54 -20.86 47.04 23.07
C MET A 54 -20.34 47.64 21.77
N ALA A 55 -19.38 46.97 21.15
CA ALA A 55 -19.15 47.07 19.71
C ALA A 55 -19.58 45.73 19.10
N PRO A 56 -20.51 45.71 18.13
CA PRO A 56 -20.80 44.49 17.40
C PRO A 56 -19.60 44.24 16.50
N THR A 57 -18.67 43.38 16.94
CA THR A 57 -17.78 42.71 16.00
C THR A 57 -18.67 41.87 15.11
N VAL A 58 -18.90 42.41 13.92
CA VAL A 58 -19.53 41.71 12.81
C VAL A 58 -18.87 40.35 12.73
N ALA A 59 -19.63 39.32 13.06
CA ALA A 59 -19.27 37.94 12.83
C ALA A 59 -18.86 37.87 11.37
N ALA A 60 -17.55 37.72 11.12
CA ALA A 60 -17.05 37.32 9.83
C ALA A 60 -17.77 36.01 9.54
N ALA A 61 -18.78 36.09 8.67
CA ALA A 61 -19.48 34.95 8.15
C ALA A 61 -18.40 34.07 7.53
N ALA A 62 -18.01 33.01 8.27
CA ALA A 62 -17.25 31.93 7.71
C ALA A 62 -18.11 31.41 6.56
N GLU A 63 -17.70 31.71 5.34
CA GLU A 63 -18.30 31.15 4.15
C GLU A 63 -18.41 29.65 4.39
N PRO A 64 -19.61 29.05 4.27
CA PRO A 64 -19.74 27.63 4.44
C PRO A 64 -18.80 27.00 3.43
N VAL A 65 -17.78 26.28 3.92
CA VAL A 65 -16.91 25.48 3.07
C VAL A 65 -17.83 24.55 2.32
N THR A 66 -18.14 24.89 1.07
CA THR A 66 -18.92 24.05 0.17
C THR A 66 -18.08 22.81 -0.04
N VAL A 67 -18.33 21.79 0.77
CA VAL A 67 -17.75 20.47 0.62
C VAL A 67 -18.28 19.96 -0.71
N ALA A 68 -17.44 20.02 -1.75
CA ALA A 68 -17.78 19.48 -3.04
C ALA A 68 -18.21 18.02 -2.85
N PRO A 69 -19.30 17.57 -3.51
CA PRO A 69 -19.78 16.21 -3.34
C PRO A 69 -18.66 15.21 -3.68
N PRO A 70 -18.50 14.12 -2.89
CA PRO A 70 -17.43 13.17 -3.11
C PRO A 70 -17.56 12.57 -4.51
N ARG A 71 -16.46 12.60 -5.27
CA ARG A 71 -16.42 12.01 -6.61
C ARG A 71 -16.71 10.51 -6.52
N PRO A 72 -17.44 9.94 -7.49
CA PRO A 72 -17.70 8.50 -7.51
C PRO A 72 -16.38 7.74 -7.65
N LYS A 73 -16.11 6.86 -6.69
CA LYS A 73 -14.88 6.04 -6.68
C LYS A 73 -14.95 4.93 -7.71
N LYS A 74 -13.83 4.65 -8.36
CA LYS A 74 -13.64 3.54 -9.29
C LYS A 74 -13.31 2.28 -8.50
N THR A 75 -14.17 1.26 -8.55
CA THR A 75 -13.85 -0.02 -7.89
C THR A 75 -12.78 -0.79 -8.66
N LEU A 76 -11.80 -1.33 -7.93
CA LEU A 76 -10.79 -2.27 -8.40
C LEU A 76 -10.80 -3.50 -7.50
N VAL A 77 -11.13 -4.65 -8.07
CA VAL A 77 -11.05 -5.93 -7.35
C VAL A 77 -9.65 -6.51 -7.50
N VAL A 78 -9.03 -6.91 -6.39
CA VAL A 78 -7.66 -7.42 -6.35
C VAL A 78 -7.62 -8.80 -5.72
N VAL A 79 -6.97 -9.73 -6.41
CA VAL A 79 -6.68 -11.09 -5.94
C VAL A 79 -5.17 -11.31 -5.82
N GLY A 80 -4.75 -12.36 -5.12
CA GLY A 80 -3.33 -12.74 -4.99
C GLY A 80 -2.59 -12.09 -3.81
N LEU A 81 -3.26 -11.25 -3.03
CA LEU A 81 -2.77 -10.80 -1.74
C LEU A 81 -3.01 -11.90 -0.69
N PRO A 82 -2.13 -12.04 0.33
CA PRO A 82 -2.21 -13.16 1.28
C PRO A 82 -3.42 -13.10 2.20
N HIS A 83 -3.98 -11.90 2.42
CA HIS A 83 -5.18 -11.67 3.22
C HIS A 83 -5.83 -10.35 2.81
N ALA A 84 -7.08 -10.14 3.22
CA ALA A 84 -7.73 -8.83 3.14
C ALA A 84 -7.31 -7.94 4.32
N GLY A 85 -7.42 -6.62 4.16
CA GLY A 85 -7.19 -5.65 5.24
C GLY A 85 -6.64 -4.30 4.76
N ALA A 86 -6.69 -3.30 5.65
CA ALA A 86 -6.28 -1.93 5.35
C ALA A 86 -4.85 -1.84 4.82
N ALA A 87 -3.90 -2.55 5.46
CA ALA A 87 -2.50 -2.55 5.03
C ALA A 87 -2.31 -3.04 3.57
N GLN A 88 -3.12 -4.01 3.14
CA GLN A 88 -3.05 -4.55 1.78
C GLN A 88 -3.72 -3.59 0.77
N VAL A 89 -4.79 -2.91 1.19
CA VAL A 89 -5.41 -1.83 0.40
C VAL A 89 -4.42 -0.69 0.20
N ASP A 90 -3.71 -0.29 1.26
CA ASP A 90 -2.69 0.77 1.20
C ASP A 90 -1.52 0.37 0.31
N LYS A 91 -1.11 -0.91 0.34
CA LYS A 91 -0.09 -1.45 -0.58
C LYS A 91 -0.51 -1.29 -2.05
N VAL A 92 -1.76 -1.62 -2.39
CA VAL A 92 -2.31 -1.45 -3.73
C VAL A 92 -2.39 0.02 -4.12
N ARG A 93 -2.96 0.88 -3.25
CA ARG A 93 -3.06 2.33 -3.49
C ARG A 93 -1.69 2.97 -3.69
N GLY A 94 -0.71 2.61 -2.86
CA GLY A 94 0.67 3.06 -3.00
C GLY A 94 1.26 2.67 -4.35
N ARG A 95 0.97 1.46 -4.85
CA ARG A 95 1.41 1.03 -6.17
C ARG A 95 0.74 1.80 -7.31
N LEU A 96 -0.57 2.02 -7.23
CA LEU A 96 -1.28 2.88 -8.19
C LEU A 96 -0.72 4.30 -8.19
N GLY A 97 -0.37 4.83 -7.01
CA GLY A 97 0.23 6.16 -6.86
C GLY A 97 1.60 6.27 -7.51
N GLN A 98 2.45 5.25 -7.35
CA GLN A 98 3.73 5.19 -8.06
C GLN A 98 3.54 5.20 -9.58
N TRP A 99 2.57 4.46 -10.11
CA TRP A 99 2.30 4.45 -11.54
C TRP A 99 1.74 5.78 -12.03
N SER A 100 0.87 6.41 -11.25
CA SER A 100 0.37 7.77 -11.53
C SER A 100 1.51 8.79 -11.60
N ALA A 101 2.44 8.75 -10.62
CA ALA A 101 3.63 9.59 -10.60
C ALA A 101 4.58 9.34 -11.80
N LEU A 102 4.58 8.12 -12.35
CA LEU A 102 5.28 7.77 -13.59
C LEU A 102 4.50 8.17 -14.87
N GLY A 103 3.43 8.95 -14.75
CA GLY A 103 2.63 9.47 -15.87
C GLY A 103 1.62 8.48 -16.44
N ARG A 104 1.34 7.36 -15.75
CA ARG A 104 0.36 6.37 -16.20
C ARG A 104 -1.06 6.87 -15.92
N GLN A 105 -1.62 7.58 -16.90
CA GLN A 105 -2.92 8.25 -16.82
C GLN A 105 -4.07 7.34 -16.33
N TRP A 106 -4.07 6.06 -16.71
CA TRP A 106 -5.12 5.13 -16.29
C TRP A 106 -5.11 4.87 -14.77
N ALA A 107 -3.94 4.98 -14.11
CA ALA A 107 -3.80 4.77 -12.67
C ALA A 107 -4.41 5.92 -11.87
N GLY A 108 -4.48 7.14 -12.44
CA GLY A 108 -5.18 8.28 -11.84
C GLY A 108 -4.73 8.62 -10.42
N ASP A 109 -5.62 9.25 -9.64
CA ASP A 109 -5.38 9.47 -8.21
C ASP A 109 -5.66 8.16 -7.42
N PRO A 110 -4.73 7.66 -6.58
CA PRO A 110 -4.98 6.53 -5.69
C PRO A 110 -6.23 6.66 -4.82
N GLN A 111 -6.64 7.88 -4.48
CA GLN A 111 -7.81 8.16 -3.65
C GLN A 111 -9.14 7.99 -4.39
N ASP A 112 -9.12 8.09 -5.73
CA ASP A 112 -10.28 7.82 -6.58
C ASP A 112 -10.61 6.32 -6.67
N TRP A 113 -9.73 5.44 -6.19
CA TRP A 113 -9.95 4.00 -6.22
C TRP A 113 -10.64 3.51 -4.95
N ASP A 114 -11.62 2.63 -5.14
CA ASP A 114 -12.16 1.78 -4.10
C ASP A 114 -11.61 0.36 -4.29
N VAL A 115 -10.66 -0.05 -3.45
CA VAL A 115 -9.91 -1.29 -3.62
C VAL A 115 -10.56 -2.40 -2.80
N HIS A 116 -11.04 -3.44 -3.47
CA HIS A 116 -11.68 -4.60 -2.85
C HIS A 116 -10.76 -5.81 -2.98
N ILE A 117 -10.26 -6.32 -1.85
CA ILE A 117 -9.40 -7.51 -1.85
C ILE A 117 -10.27 -8.75 -1.68
N VAL A 118 -10.09 -9.71 -2.59
CA VAL A 118 -10.91 -10.92 -2.66
C VAL A 118 -10.00 -12.14 -2.69
N MET A 119 -10.39 -13.18 -1.95
CA MET A 119 -9.70 -14.47 -1.98
C MET A 119 -10.10 -15.27 -3.22
N PRO A 120 -9.17 -15.99 -3.86
CA PRO A 120 -9.40 -16.67 -5.14
C PRO A 120 -10.31 -17.92 -5.05
N ASP A 121 -10.69 -18.33 -3.84
CA ASP A 121 -11.61 -19.42 -3.53
C ASP A 121 -12.94 -18.92 -2.95
N SER A 122 -13.20 -17.60 -2.99
CA SER A 122 -14.44 -17.03 -2.49
C SER A 122 -15.65 -17.51 -3.31
N ALA A 123 -16.71 -17.96 -2.63
CA ALA A 123 -17.95 -18.41 -3.25
C ALA A 123 -18.68 -17.31 -4.06
N SER A 124 -18.37 -16.04 -3.79
CA SER A 124 -18.97 -14.88 -4.47
C SER A 124 -18.21 -14.42 -5.72
N LEU A 125 -17.20 -15.16 -6.19
CA LEU A 125 -16.34 -14.72 -7.30
C LEU A 125 -17.11 -14.47 -8.60
N THR A 126 -18.06 -15.33 -8.95
CA THR A 126 -18.90 -15.14 -10.14
C THR A 126 -19.68 -13.83 -10.07
N ASP A 127 -20.40 -13.59 -8.96
CA ASP A 127 -21.20 -12.37 -8.77
C ASP A 127 -20.34 -11.11 -8.80
N LEU A 128 -19.13 -11.18 -8.22
CA LEU A 128 -18.17 -10.08 -8.24
C LEU A 128 -17.67 -9.83 -9.66
N ALA A 129 -17.41 -10.88 -10.44
CA ALA A 129 -16.87 -10.78 -11.80
C ALA A 129 -17.89 -10.18 -12.78
N GLU A 130 -19.19 -10.46 -12.56
CA GLU A 130 -20.28 -9.82 -13.30
C GLU A 130 -20.48 -8.36 -12.91
N ARG A 131 -20.33 -8.04 -11.61
CA ARG A 131 -20.56 -6.70 -11.07
C ARG A 131 -19.45 -5.71 -11.40
N TYR A 132 -18.19 -6.15 -11.32
CA TYR A 132 -17.03 -5.29 -11.43
C TYR A 132 -16.22 -5.60 -12.68
N SER A 133 -15.95 -4.57 -13.47
CA SER A 133 -15.18 -4.71 -14.72
C SER A 133 -13.67 -4.62 -14.55
N ARG A 134 -13.18 -4.10 -13.42
CA ARG A 134 -11.75 -3.86 -13.18
C ARG A 134 -11.21 -4.86 -12.17
N TRP A 135 -10.34 -5.73 -12.67
CA TRP A 135 -9.70 -6.77 -11.90
C TRP A 135 -8.19 -6.69 -11.99
N ALA A 136 -7.52 -7.03 -10.91
CA ALA A 136 -6.08 -7.08 -10.82
C ALA A 136 -5.60 -8.32 -10.08
N LEU A 137 -4.48 -8.87 -10.56
CA LEU A 137 -3.68 -9.83 -9.84
C LEU A 137 -2.51 -9.08 -9.20
N TRP A 138 -2.37 -9.16 -7.88
CA TRP A 138 -1.15 -8.74 -7.19
C TRP A 138 -0.09 -9.83 -7.32
N ILE A 139 1.10 -9.49 -7.82
CA ILE A 139 2.23 -10.39 -8.06
C ILE A 139 3.37 -9.96 -7.15
N ASN A 140 3.77 -10.85 -6.24
CA ASN A 140 4.93 -10.69 -5.37
C ASN A 140 6.25 -11.02 -6.09
N SER A 141 7.37 -10.72 -5.43
CA SER A 141 8.72 -10.91 -5.96
C SER A 141 9.46 -12.10 -5.36
N ASP A 142 8.76 -12.96 -4.63
CA ASP A 142 9.35 -14.08 -3.90
C ASP A 142 9.77 -15.22 -4.84
N ALA A 143 10.66 -16.10 -4.36
CA ALA A 143 11.16 -17.24 -5.16
C ALA A 143 10.04 -18.15 -5.66
N ASP A 144 8.97 -18.31 -4.86
CA ASP A 144 7.80 -19.14 -5.17
C ASP A 144 6.64 -18.36 -5.80
N ALA A 145 6.87 -17.12 -6.24
CA ALA A 145 5.83 -16.24 -6.78
C ALA A 145 5.12 -16.87 -7.98
N PHE A 146 5.84 -17.57 -8.87
CA PHE A 146 5.20 -18.23 -10.02
C PHE A 146 4.18 -19.27 -9.56
N ALA A 147 4.59 -20.22 -8.73
CA ALA A 147 3.74 -21.32 -8.27
C ALA A 147 2.55 -20.81 -7.44
N THR A 148 2.78 -19.78 -6.62
CA THR A 148 1.74 -19.16 -5.80
C THR A 148 0.72 -18.44 -6.69
N MET A 149 1.17 -17.57 -7.59
CA MET A 149 0.27 -16.80 -8.45
C MET A 149 -0.46 -17.66 -9.48
N TYR A 150 0.20 -18.69 -10.01
CA TYR A 150 -0.46 -19.62 -10.92
C TYR A 150 -1.58 -20.42 -10.22
N ARG A 151 -1.38 -20.78 -8.94
CA ARG A 151 -2.43 -21.42 -8.13
C ARG A 151 -3.62 -20.50 -7.89
N VAL A 152 -3.37 -19.23 -7.57
CA VAL A 152 -4.41 -18.20 -7.44
C VAL A 152 -5.23 -18.10 -8.72
N LEU A 153 -4.58 -18.06 -9.88
CA LEU A 153 -5.26 -17.97 -11.18
C LEU A 153 -6.05 -19.24 -11.52
N ARG A 154 -5.53 -20.41 -11.15
CA ARG A 154 -6.25 -21.67 -11.31
C ARG A 154 -7.53 -21.68 -10.46
N GLN A 155 -7.43 -21.31 -9.18
CA GLN A 155 -8.59 -21.18 -8.30
C GLN A 155 -9.57 -20.15 -8.87
N LEU A 156 -9.09 -19.00 -9.33
CA LEU A 156 -9.94 -17.98 -9.95
C LEU A 156 -10.72 -18.54 -11.15
N ARG A 157 -10.07 -19.34 -12.00
CA ARG A 157 -10.74 -19.99 -13.14
C ARG A 157 -11.77 -21.02 -12.70
N GLU A 158 -11.45 -21.82 -11.68
CA GLU A 158 -12.32 -22.86 -11.14
C GLU A 158 -13.60 -22.27 -10.48
N HIS A 159 -13.49 -21.08 -9.89
CA HIS A 159 -14.59 -20.41 -9.17
C HIS A 159 -15.31 -19.31 -9.99
N GLY A 160 -15.14 -19.29 -11.32
CA GLY A 160 -15.89 -18.38 -12.20
C GLY A 160 -15.43 -16.92 -12.20
N GLY A 161 -14.17 -16.67 -11.84
CA GLY A 161 -13.59 -15.33 -11.86
C GLY A 161 -13.33 -14.75 -13.27
N PRO A 162 -12.79 -13.53 -13.36
CA PRO A 162 -12.59 -12.81 -14.62
C PRO A 162 -11.55 -13.49 -15.52
N ARG A 163 -11.68 -13.27 -16.84
CA ARG A 163 -10.71 -13.73 -17.84
C ARG A 163 -9.62 -12.71 -18.17
N ARG A 164 -9.73 -11.47 -17.68
CA ARG A 164 -8.73 -10.43 -17.91
C ARG A 164 -8.40 -9.76 -16.58
N LEU A 165 -7.12 -9.76 -16.23
CA LEU A 165 -6.63 -9.12 -15.02
C LEU A 165 -5.46 -8.21 -15.34
N LEU A 166 -5.41 -7.08 -14.65
CA LEU A 166 -4.24 -6.23 -14.61
C LEU A 166 -3.16 -6.87 -13.72
N ALA A 167 -1.94 -7.01 -14.23
CA ALA A 167 -0.82 -7.49 -13.44
C ALA A 167 -0.22 -6.34 -12.60
N LEU A 168 -0.62 -6.25 -11.32
CA LEU A 168 -0.01 -5.36 -10.34
C LEU A 168 1.21 -6.06 -9.75
N HIS A 169 2.40 -5.55 -10.01
CA HIS A 169 3.64 -6.16 -9.51
C HIS A 169 4.52 -5.11 -8.82
N GLU A 170 5.42 -5.56 -7.96
CA GLU A 170 6.40 -4.68 -7.30
C GLU A 170 7.39 -4.04 -8.31
N PRO A 171 7.94 -2.84 -8.01
CA PRO A 171 8.71 -2.05 -8.98
C PRO A 171 9.92 -2.76 -9.60
N HIS A 172 10.53 -3.65 -8.85
CA HIS A 172 11.82 -4.27 -9.20
C HIS A 172 11.66 -5.64 -9.88
N LEU A 173 10.42 -6.07 -10.13
CA LEU A 173 10.17 -7.36 -10.73
C LEU A 173 10.54 -7.35 -12.23
N PRO A 174 11.51 -8.17 -12.67
CA PRO A 174 11.86 -8.24 -14.08
C PRO A 174 10.71 -8.86 -14.90
N ARG A 175 10.49 -8.34 -16.11
CA ARG A 175 9.51 -8.92 -17.06
C ARG A 175 9.92 -10.31 -17.52
N ARG A 176 11.17 -10.39 -17.97
CA ARG A 176 11.79 -11.65 -18.38
C ARG A 176 11.88 -12.56 -17.17
N GLY A 177 11.33 -13.77 -17.30
CA GLY A 177 11.19 -14.71 -16.21
C GLY A 177 9.75 -14.76 -15.72
N LEU A 178 9.52 -14.35 -14.47
CA LEU A 178 8.25 -14.55 -13.77
C LEU A 178 7.02 -14.03 -14.52
N LEU A 179 7.02 -12.74 -14.91
CA LEU A 179 5.84 -12.10 -15.50
C LEU A 179 5.47 -12.67 -16.87
N ASP A 180 6.46 -12.83 -17.75
CA ASP A 180 6.24 -13.39 -19.08
C ASP A 180 5.79 -14.86 -18.99
N ASN A 181 6.41 -15.64 -18.10
CA ASN A 181 6.03 -17.04 -17.90
C ASN A 181 4.61 -17.15 -17.32
N LEU A 182 4.27 -16.33 -16.34
CA LEU A 182 2.95 -16.32 -15.72
C LEU A 182 1.89 -15.89 -16.74
N GLY A 183 2.14 -14.83 -17.51
CA GLY A 183 1.24 -14.38 -18.58
C GLY A 183 1.00 -15.46 -19.63
N ASN A 184 2.07 -16.09 -20.14
CA ASN A 184 1.99 -17.16 -21.13
C ASN A 184 1.25 -18.40 -20.59
N ALA A 185 1.56 -18.84 -19.38
CA ALA A 185 0.92 -20.00 -18.78
C ALA A 185 -0.58 -19.75 -18.53
N SER A 186 -0.93 -18.57 -18.03
CA SER A 186 -2.32 -18.19 -17.76
C SER A 186 -3.15 -18.15 -19.02
N ALA A 187 -2.62 -17.54 -20.09
CA ALA A 187 -3.31 -17.47 -21.37
C ALA A 187 -3.49 -18.86 -21.99
N ARG A 188 -2.43 -19.69 -21.97
CA ARG A 188 -2.43 -21.00 -22.62
C ARG A 188 -3.27 -22.04 -21.90
N TYR A 189 -3.23 -22.08 -20.56
CA TYR A 189 -3.81 -23.17 -19.78
C TYR A 189 -5.08 -22.81 -19.03
N LEU A 190 -5.31 -21.52 -18.76
CA LEU A 190 -6.45 -21.06 -17.96
C LEU A 190 -7.42 -20.16 -18.74
N ASP A 191 -7.09 -19.79 -19.99
CA ASP A 191 -7.86 -18.82 -20.77
C ASP A 191 -8.02 -17.49 -19.98
N ILE A 192 -6.93 -17.07 -19.34
CA ILE A 192 -6.82 -15.82 -18.58
C ILE A 192 -5.72 -14.95 -19.19
N GLU A 193 -6.09 -13.73 -19.56
CA GLU A 193 -5.18 -12.70 -20.06
C GLU A 193 -4.67 -11.83 -18.91
N LEU A 194 -3.34 -11.77 -18.75
CA LEU A 194 -2.69 -10.84 -17.83
C LEU A 194 -2.21 -9.62 -18.60
N LEU A 195 -2.81 -8.47 -18.30
CA LEU A 195 -2.45 -7.19 -18.88
C LEU A 195 -1.23 -6.64 -18.14
N LEU A 196 -0.07 -6.74 -18.79
CA LEU A 196 1.20 -6.20 -18.32
C LEU A 196 1.38 -4.79 -18.86
N LEU A 197 1.24 -3.78 -18.00
CA LEU A 197 1.42 -2.40 -18.44
C LEU A 197 2.90 -2.09 -18.66
N ALA A 198 3.24 -1.62 -19.86
CA ALA A 198 4.59 -1.22 -20.27
C ALA A 198 5.24 -0.22 -19.30
N ARG A 199 6.56 -0.37 -19.09
CA ARG A 199 7.38 0.59 -18.35
C ARG A 199 7.43 1.91 -19.07
#